data_AF-A0A5J4Q8E0-F1
#
_entry.id   AF-A0A5J4Q8E0-F1
#
_cell.length_a   1.000
_cell.length_b   1.000
_cell.length_c   1.000
_cell.angle_alpha   90.00
_cell.angle_beta   90.00
_cell.angle_gamma   90.00
#
_symmetry.space_group_name_H-M   'P 1'
#
loop_
_entity.id
_entity.type
_entity.pdbx_description
1 polymer ?
#
loop_
_entity_poly.entity_id
_entity_poly.type
_entity_poly.pdbx_seq_one_letter_code
_entity_poly.pdbx_strand_id
1 'polypeptide(L)' 'YFFAHPYSSWERGLNEYTNKLIRQYIPKKQTFTHYDDDRIKKIQFKINRRPRKKLNFEEPFSMFRKMLNNNVAFNT' A
#
# COMPACT_ATOMS: atom_id res chain seq x y z
N TYR A 1 14.45 9.40 11.63
CA TYR A 1 13.99 8.30 12.49
C TYR A 1 13.05 7.42 11.66
N PHE A 2 13.34 6.13 11.48
CA PHE A 2 12.61 5.25 10.53
C PHE A 2 11.58 4.33 11.22
N PHE A 3 11.72 4.13 12.54
CA PHE A 3 10.89 3.23 13.33
C PHE A 3 9.85 4.00 14.13
N ALA A 4 8.75 3.32 14.47
CA ALA A 4 7.75 3.86 15.38
C ALA A 4 8.18 3.64 16.83
N HIS A 5 7.75 4.53 17.72
CA HIS A 5 7.91 4.37 19.15
C HIS A 5 7.05 3.21 19.67
N PRO A 6 7.51 2.51 20.74
CA PRO A 6 6.69 1.50 21.39
C PRO A 6 5.32 2.06 21.79
N TYR A 7 4.26 1.26 21.56
CA TYR A 7 2.87 1.62 21.85
C TYR A 7 2.31 2.83 21.08
N SER A 8 2.98 3.27 20.01
CA SER A 8 2.55 4.39 19.16
C SER A 8 2.03 3.95 17.78
N SER A 9 0.92 3.20 17.77
CA SER A 9 0.30 2.68 16.53
C SER A 9 -0.03 3.77 15.50
N TRP A 10 -0.39 4.97 15.96
CA TRP A 10 -0.75 6.11 15.12
C TRP A 10 0.39 6.58 14.20
N GLU A 11 1.65 6.36 14.57
CA GLU A 11 2.82 6.73 13.75
C GLU A 11 2.91 5.90 12.46
N ARG A 12 2.16 4.80 12.37
CA ARG A 12 2.13 3.89 11.22
C ARG A 12 0.71 3.66 10.71
N GLY A 13 -0.19 4.63 10.86
CA GLY A 13 -1.60 4.49 10.47
C GLY A 13 -1.80 4.09 8.99
N LEU A 14 -0.91 4.51 8.08
CA LEU A 14 -0.96 4.07 6.67
C LEU A 14 -0.69 2.58 6.51
N ASN A 15 0.24 2.02 7.28
CA ASN A 15 0.52 0.58 7.25
C ASN A 15 -0.66 -0.22 7.77
N GLU A 16 -1.28 0.24 8.85
CA GLU A 16 -2.47 -0.41 9.42
C GLU A 16 -3.64 -0.39 8.42
N TYR A 17 -3.85 0.75 7.77
CA TYR A 17 -4.82 0.87 6.68
C TYR A 17 -4.50 -0.10 5.52
N THR A 18 -3.23 -0.21 5.14
CA THR A 18 -2.79 -1.10 4.05
C THR A 18 -2.99 -2.57 4.41
N ASN A 19 -2.66 -2.97 5.63
CA ASN A 19 -2.92 -4.30 6.16
C ASN A 19 -4.41 -4.65 6.12
N LYS A 20 -5.29 -3.71 6.48
CA LYS A 20 -6.75 -3.90 6.38
C LYS A 20 -7.20 -4.21 4.95
N LEU A 21 -6.60 -3.58 3.94
CA LEU A 21 -6.94 -3.84 2.53
C LEU A 21 -6.47 -5.22 2.07
N ILE A 22 -5.26 -5.62 2.46
CA ILE A 22 -4.73 -6.96 2.17
C ILE A 22 -5.66 -8.03 2.78
N ARG A 23 -6.17 -7.79 3.99
CA ARG A 23 -7.09 -8.70 4.68
C ARG A 23 -8.47 -8.83 4.04
N GLN A 24 -8.84 -7.99 3.07
CA GLN A 24 -10.04 -8.20 2.25
C GLN A 24 -9.86 -9.34 1.24
N TYR A 25 -8.60 -9.67 0.89
CA TYR A 25 -8.27 -10.73 -0.05
C TYR A 25 -7.68 -11.97 0.64
N ILE A 26 -7.03 -11.79 1.80
CA ILE A 26 -6.40 -12.86 2.57
C ILE A 26 -6.98 -12.83 4.00
N PRO A 27 -8.02 -13.62 4.29
CA PRO A 27 -8.68 -13.61 5.59
C PRO A 27 -7.72 -13.82 6.76
N LYS A 28 -8.10 -13.34 7.95
CA LYS A 28 -7.36 -13.66 9.18
C LYS A 28 -7.34 -15.18 9.39
N LYS A 29 -6.29 -15.67 10.04
CA LYS A 29 -6.02 -17.10 10.31
C LYS A 29 -5.64 -17.96 9.09
N GLN A 30 -5.59 -17.39 7.89
CA GLN A 30 -4.95 -18.05 6.75
C GLN A 30 -3.47 -17.68 6.67
N THR A 31 -2.64 -18.67 6.33
CA THR A 31 -1.21 -18.47 6.08
C THR A 31 -0.99 -18.05 4.63
N PHE A 32 0.00 -17.19 4.40
CA PHE A 32 0.36 -16.71 3.07
C PHE A 32 1.00 -17.81 2.20
N THR A 33 1.49 -18.89 2.81
CA THR A 33 2.08 -20.05 2.11
C THR A 33 1.13 -20.76 1.16
N HIS A 34 -0.19 -20.62 1.35
CA HIS A 34 -1.21 -21.19 0.45
C HIS A 34 -1.49 -20.31 -0.78
N TYR A 35 -0.81 -19.18 -0.91
CA TYR A 35 -1.01 -18.23 -2.00
C TYR A 35 0.24 -18.21 -2.87
N ASP A 36 0.08 -18.56 -4.15
CA ASP A 36 1.14 -18.42 -5.12
C ASP A 36 1.49 -16.94 -5.38
N ASP A 37 2.72 -16.70 -5.82
CA ASP A 37 3.26 -15.36 -6.08
C ASP A 37 2.42 -14.59 -7.10
N ASP A 38 1.87 -15.28 -8.11
CA ASP A 38 0.97 -14.66 -9.09
C ASP A 38 -0.31 -14.14 -8.43
N ARG A 39 -0.86 -14.88 -7.46
CA ARG A 39 -2.03 -14.45 -6.70
C ARG A 39 -1.71 -13.25 -5.83
N ILE A 40 -0.54 -13.22 -5.20
CA ILE A 40 -0.07 -12.06 -4.42
C ILE A 40 0.11 -10.83 -5.32
N LYS A 41 0.75 -10.98 -6.49
CA LYS A 41 0.91 -9.91 -7.49
C LYS A 41 -0.44 -9.36 -7.95
N LYS A 42 -1.42 -10.23 -8.22
CA LYS A 42 -2.79 -9.82 -8.58
C LYS A 42 -3.47 -9.02 -7.47
N ILE A 43 -3.29 -9.41 -6.20
CA ILE A 43 -3.82 -8.66 -5.05
C ILE A 43 -3.16 -7.28 -4.96
N GLN A 44 -1.82 -7.22 -5.05
CA GLN A 44 -1.07 -5.97 -5.05
C GLN A 44 -1.54 -5.04 -6.18
N PHE A 45 -1.69 -5.57 -7.40
CA PHE A 45 -2.17 -4.82 -8.54
C PHE A 45 -3.56 -4.21 -8.26
N LYS A 46 -4.51 -5.00 -7.76
CA LYS A 46 -5.85 -4.52 -7.40
C LYS A 46 -5.81 -3.43 -6.32
N ILE A 47 -4.96 -3.56 -5.30
CA ILE A 47 -4.83 -2.56 -4.24
C ILE A 47 -4.27 -1.24 -4.77
N ASN A 48 -3.26 -1.31 -5.65
CA ASN A 48 -2.60 -0.15 -6.24
C ASN A 48 -3.44 0.56 -7.30
N ARG A 49 -4.37 -0.16 -7.95
CA ARG A 49 -5.35 0.35 -8.90
C ARG A 49 -6.66 0.78 -8.24
N ARG A 50 -6.82 0.63 -6.93
CA ARG A 50 -8.06 1.00 -6.24
C ARG A 50 -8.12 2.52 -6.02
N PRO A 51 -9.14 3.22 -6.56
CA PRO A 51 -9.41 4.64 -6.28
C PRO A 51 -9.45 4.96 -4.78
N ARG A 52 -8.82 6.06 -4.36
CA ARG A 52 -8.83 6.51 -2.96
C ARG A 52 -9.49 7.86 -2.83
N LYS A 53 -10.46 7.98 -1.91
CA LYS A 53 -11.09 9.27 -1.57
C LYS A 53 -10.07 10.35 -1.20
N LYS A 54 -9.01 9.99 -0.45
CA LYS A 54 -7.92 10.91 -0.08
C LYS A 54 -7.12 11.44 -1.29
N LEU A 55 -7.16 10.75 -2.43
CA LEU A 55 -6.52 11.14 -3.68
C LEU A 55 -7.54 11.66 -4.70
N ASN A 56 -8.69 12.21 -4.26
CA ASN A 56 -9.78 12.63 -5.15
C ASN A 56 -10.25 11.50 -6.09
N PHE A 57 -10.29 10.27 -5.58
CA PHE A 57 -10.60 9.05 -6.34
C PHE A 57 -9.60 8.69 -7.45
N GLU A 58 -8.40 9.27 -7.45
CA GLU A 58 -7.30 8.77 -8.28
C GLU A 58 -6.75 7.44 -7.75
N GLU A 59 -6.13 6.69 -8.66
CA GLU A 59 -5.40 5.46 -8.33
C GLU A 59 -4.04 5.77 -7.71
N PRO A 60 -3.65 5.12 -6.60
CA PRO A 60 -2.32 5.25 -6.02
C PRO A 60 -1.19 5.04 -7.03
N PHE A 61 -1.34 4.06 -7.94
CA PHE A 61 -0.35 3.80 -8.99
C PHE A 61 -0.18 4.99 -9.95
N SER A 62 -1.29 5.59 -10.40
CA SER A 62 -1.28 6.77 -11.27
C SER A 62 -0.57 7.94 -10.59
N MET A 63 -0.92 8.22 -9.34
CA MET A 63 -0.29 9.28 -8.55
C MET A 63 1.21 9.04 -8.34
N PHE A 64 1.61 7.82 -8.01
CA PHE A 64 3.02 7.47 -7.86
C PHE A 64 3.80 7.66 -9.18
N ARG A 65 3.25 7.22 -10.31
CA ARG A 65 3.84 7.44 -11.64
C ARG A 65 3.96 8.93 -11.99
N LYS A 66 2.93 9.73 -11.70
CA LYS A 66 2.95 11.20 -11.87
C LYS A 66 4.08 11.83 -11.05
N MET A 67 4.28 11.40 -9.80
CA MET A 67 5.36 11.89 -8.94
C MET A 67 6.75 11.51 -9.43
N LEU A 68 6.94 10.30 -9.98
CA LEU A 68 8.22 9.89 -10.56
C LEU A 68 8.56 10.66 -11.85
N ASN A 69 7.56 10.96 -12.67
CA ASN A 69 7.74 11.62 -13.96
C ASN A 69 7.86 13.14 -13.83
N ASN A 70 7.30 13.74 -12.77
CA ASN A 70 7.58 15.12 -12.41
C ASN A 70 8.99 15.17 -11.85
N ASN A 71 9.99 15.32 -12.73
CA ASN A 71 11.42 15.50 -12.43
C ASN A 71 11.63 15.76 -10.94
N VAL A 72 11.77 14.68 -10.18
CA VAL A 72 12.27 14.81 -8.82
C VAL A 72 13.71 15.19 -9.09
N ALA A 73 13.94 16.50 -9.10
CA ALA A 73 15.25 17.05 -8.97
C ALA A 73 15.79 16.43 -7.68
N PHE A 74 16.50 15.32 -7.82
CA PHE A 74 17.65 15.06 -6.98
C PHE A 74 18.62 16.21 -7.29
N ASN A 75 18.28 17.42 -6.83
CA ASN A 75 19.25 18.47 -6.63
C ASN A 75 20.08 17.98 -5.47
N THR A 76 21.26 17.45 -5.81
CA THR A 76 22.40 17.12 -4.94
C THR A 76 22.17 16.09 -3.84
#